data_AF-A0A3B8ZGH5-F1
#
_entry.id   AF-A0A3B8ZGH5-F1
#
_cell.length_a   1.000
_cell.length_b   1.000
_cell.length_c   1.000
_cell.angle_alpha   90.00
_cell.angle_beta   90.00
_cell.angle_gamma   90.00
#
_symmetry.space_group_name_H-M   'P 1'
#
loop_
_entity.id
_entity.type
_entity.pdbx_description
1 polymer ?
#
loop_
_entity_poly.entity_id
_entity_poly.type
_entity_poly.pdbx_seq_one_letter_code
_entity_poly.pdbx_strand_id
1 'polypeptide(L)'
;MKTTRLALTLVELIVVLSVLAALAAITVPLCDNQLISASETATRTTLAELQVSLQQYWKDTKFIALDGVLTAASENERFEIEWMFHNPTTGDATRSFDKNSGLGWNGPYLLVATSNTSQPGLVDAWNRPLQVHYVNPADSLKDVRVVSAGENGVIDIPANVATSALTPSSIGDDLYVALRLR
;
A
#
# COMPACT_ATOMS: atom_id res chain seq x y z
N MET A 1 56.45 -3.30 -33.46
CA MET A 1 55.59 -2.38 -32.69
C MET A 1 55.81 -2.64 -31.20
N LYS A 2 56.35 -1.68 -30.44
CA LYS A 2 56.56 -1.80 -28.99
C LYS A 2 55.36 -1.18 -28.28
N THR A 3 54.58 -1.99 -27.59
CA THR A 3 53.51 -1.54 -26.68
C THR A 3 54.14 -1.00 -25.41
N THR A 4 54.05 0.31 -25.18
CA THR A 4 54.44 0.94 -23.92
C THR A 4 53.48 0.52 -22.82
N ARG A 5 53.98 -0.26 -21.85
CA ARG A 5 53.24 -0.52 -20.60
C ARG A 5 53.39 0.71 -19.71
N LEU A 6 52.31 1.49 -19.58
CA LEU A 6 52.22 2.55 -18.58
C LEU A 6 52.11 1.88 -17.21
N ALA A 7 53.20 1.90 -16.43
CA ALA A 7 53.17 1.50 -15.04
C ALA A 7 52.67 2.70 -14.22
N LEU A 8 51.46 2.60 -13.64
CA LEU A 8 50.91 3.60 -12.73
C LEU A 8 51.83 3.72 -11.51
N THR A 9 52.19 4.93 -11.10
CA THR A 9 53.01 5.12 -9.90
C THR A 9 52.18 4.86 -8.65
N LEU A 10 52.78 4.33 -7.58
CA LEU A 10 52.09 4.02 -6.32
C LEU A 10 51.42 5.27 -5.71
N VAL A 11 52.04 6.44 -5.89
CA VAL A 11 51.48 7.72 -5.45
C VAL A 11 50.22 8.08 -6.21
N GLU A 12 50.22 7.91 -7.54
CA GLU A 12 49.06 8.18 -8.38
C GLU A 12 47.88 7.27 -8.04
N LEU A 13 48.15 6.00 -7.72
CA LEU A 13 47.12 5.08 -7.24
C LEU A 13 46.48 5.57 -5.93
N ILE A 14 47.27 6.02 -4.96
CA ILE A 14 46.77 6.50 -3.67
C ILE A 14 45.93 7.77 -3.84
N VAL A 15 46.37 8.70 -4.70
CA VAL A 15 45.63 9.94 -4.98
C VAL A 15 44.29 9.63 -5.69
N VAL A 16 44.29 8.74 -6.68
CA VAL A 16 43.04 8.35 -7.34
C VAL A 16 42.10 7.66 -6.35
N LEU A 17 42.62 6.77 -5.51
CA LEU A 17 41.81 6.02 -4.56
C LEU A 17 41.24 6.94 -3.46
N SER A 18 41.97 7.97 -3.02
CA SER A 18 41.45 8.95 -2.06
C SER A 18 40.36 9.83 -2.66
N VAL A 19 40.49 10.25 -3.92
CA VAL A 19 39.44 11.00 -4.63
C VAL A 19 38.21 10.13 -4.84
N LEU A 20 38.37 8.86 -5.23
CA LEU A 20 37.26 7.92 -5.38
C LEU A 20 36.55 7.66 -4.03
N ALA A 21 37.31 7.50 -2.95
CA ALA A 21 36.73 7.33 -1.61
C ALA A 21 35.92 8.57 -1.17
N ALA A 22 36.44 9.77 -1.42
CA ALA A 22 35.72 11.02 -1.13
C ALA A 22 34.42 11.14 -1.94
N LEU A 23 34.46 10.80 -3.23
CA LEU A 23 33.27 10.82 -4.09
C LEU A 23 32.24 9.77 -3.68
N ALA A 24 32.68 8.56 -3.34
CA ALA A 24 31.79 7.48 -2.88
C ALA A 24 31.09 7.87 -1.58
N ALA A 25 31.81 8.49 -0.63
CA ALA A 25 31.25 8.92 0.65
C ALA A 25 30.11 9.95 0.50
N ILE A 26 30.16 10.78 -0.54
CA ILE A 26 29.11 11.77 -0.83
C ILE A 26 27.96 11.14 -1.63
N THR A 27 28.28 10.29 -2.61
CA THR A 27 27.29 9.77 -3.56
C THR A 27 26.33 8.75 -2.93
N VAL A 28 26.84 7.85 -2.08
CA VAL A 28 26.04 6.78 -1.47
C VAL A 28 24.82 7.31 -0.69
N PRO A 29 24.95 8.23 0.27
CA PRO A 29 23.79 8.69 1.05
C PRO A 29 22.76 9.48 0.22
N LEU A 30 23.16 10.09 -0.91
CA LEU A 30 22.23 10.79 -1.79
C LEU A 30 21.33 9.81 -2.55
N CYS A 31 21.87 8.67 -2.98
CA CYS A 31 21.08 7.64 -3.66
C CYS A 31 20.03 7.02 -2.74
N ASP A 32 20.37 6.75 -1.48
CA ASP A 32 19.46 6.11 -0.51
C ASP A 32 18.22 6.97 -0.25
N ASN A 33 18.40 8.27 0.01
CA ASN A 33 17.28 9.19 0.23
C ASN A 33 16.34 9.30 -0.98
N GLN A 34 16.90 9.23 -2.19
CA GLN A 34 16.12 9.28 -3.43
C GLN A 34 15.26 8.01 -3.59
N LEU A 35 15.81 6.85 -3.24
CA LEU A 35 15.08 5.57 -3.29
C LEU A 35 13.93 5.55 -2.30
N ILE A 36 14.16 5.98 -1.05
CA ILE A 36 13.10 6.06 -0.02
C ILE A 36 11.97 6.98 -0.49
N SER A 37 12.32 8.18 -0.97
CA SER A 37 11.33 9.16 -1.47
C SER A 37 10.52 8.62 -2.66
N ALA A 38 11.17 7.87 -3.56
CA ALA A 38 10.49 7.24 -4.69
C ALA A 38 9.53 6.14 -4.23
N SER A 39 9.95 5.31 -3.27
CA SER A 39 9.12 4.27 -2.67
C SER A 39 7.91 4.83 -1.94
N GLU A 40 8.07 5.92 -1.17
CA GLU A 40 6.95 6.61 -0.54
C GLU A 40 5.95 7.14 -1.58
N THR A 41 6.46 7.76 -2.65
CA THR A 41 5.61 8.34 -3.72
C THR A 41 4.82 7.26 -4.45
N ALA A 42 5.46 6.13 -4.77
CA ALA A 42 4.80 4.99 -5.37
C ALA A 42 3.71 4.43 -4.45
N THR A 43 4.04 4.24 -3.16
CA THR A 43 3.10 3.73 -2.16
C THR A 43 1.90 4.66 -1.96
N ARG A 44 2.12 5.98 -1.90
CA ARG A 44 1.02 6.97 -1.83
C ARG A 44 0.09 6.90 -3.04
N THR A 45 0.63 6.62 -4.22
CA THR A 45 -0.17 6.46 -5.44
C THR A 45 -1.06 5.22 -5.33
N THR A 46 -0.50 4.07 -4.94
CA THR A 46 -1.26 2.84 -4.71
C THR A 46 -2.33 3.02 -3.62
N LEU A 47 -2.00 3.71 -2.53
CA LEU A 47 -2.96 4.02 -1.47
C LEU A 47 -4.11 4.90 -1.99
N ALA A 48 -3.82 5.92 -2.79
CA ALA A 48 -4.85 6.79 -3.37
C ALA A 48 -5.78 6.06 -4.34
N GLU A 49 -5.24 5.18 -5.19
CA GLU A 49 -6.04 4.31 -6.07
C GLU A 49 -6.97 3.41 -5.26
N LEU A 50 -6.41 2.75 -4.23
CA LEU A 50 -7.16 1.90 -3.32
C LEU A 50 -8.25 2.69 -2.58
N GLN A 51 -7.97 3.94 -2.18
CA GLN A 51 -8.94 4.82 -1.55
C GLN A 51 -10.17 5.03 -2.44
N VAL A 52 -9.95 5.40 -3.71
CA VAL A 52 -11.03 5.67 -4.67
C VAL A 52 -11.83 4.39 -4.93
N SER A 53 -11.15 3.27 -5.15
CA SER A 53 -11.80 1.99 -5.39
C SER A 53 -12.60 1.49 -4.18
N LEU A 54 -12.09 1.67 -2.95
CA LEU A 54 -12.82 1.34 -1.72
C LEU A 54 -14.08 2.20 -1.52
N GLN A 55 -14.01 3.50 -1.84
CA GLN A 55 -15.19 4.37 -1.77
C GLN A 55 -16.27 3.93 -2.76
N GLN A 56 -15.87 3.55 -3.98
CA GLN A 56 -16.80 3.07 -4.99
C GLN A 56 -17.41 1.73 -4.58
N TYR A 57 -16.58 0.79 -4.12
CA TYR A 57 -17.03 -0.48 -3.55
C TYR A 57 -18.04 -0.27 -2.43
N TRP A 58 -17.75 0.61 -1.47
CA TRP A 58 -18.66 0.90 -0.36
C TRP A 58 -20.01 1.46 -0.85
N LYS A 59 -20.00 2.42 -1.79
CA LYS A 59 -21.24 3.01 -2.33
C LYS A 59 -22.15 1.96 -2.96
N ASP A 60 -21.58 1.05 -3.73
CA ASP A 60 -22.35 0.04 -4.45
C ASP A 60 -22.85 -1.05 -3.49
N THR A 61 -22.09 -1.36 -2.44
CA THR A 61 -22.30 -2.59 -1.69
C THR A 61 -22.93 -2.37 -0.31
N LYS A 62 -22.92 -1.16 0.26
CA LYS A 62 -23.24 -0.91 1.69
C LYS A 62 -24.61 -1.37 2.19
N PHE A 63 -25.59 -1.53 1.31
CA PHE A 63 -26.96 -1.94 1.67
C PHE A 63 -27.30 -3.39 1.30
N ILE A 64 -26.33 -4.15 0.80
CA ILE A 64 -26.54 -5.55 0.41
C ILE A 64 -25.67 -6.48 1.26
N ALA A 65 -26.16 -7.70 1.53
CA ALA A 65 -25.33 -8.75 2.10
C ALA A 65 -24.39 -9.31 1.00
N LEU A 66 -23.11 -9.52 1.33
CA LEU A 66 -22.06 -9.88 0.36
C LEU A 66 -21.37 -11.21 0.64
N ASP A 67 -21.67 -11.84 1.77
CA ASP A 67 -21.02 -13.05 2.30
C ASP A 67 -21.47 -14.37 1.65
N GLY A 68 -22.55 -14.39 0.88
CA GLY A 68 -23.15 -15.66 0.41
C GLY A 68 -23.62 -16.60 1.55
N VAL A 69 -23.57 -16.16 2.81
CA VAL A 69 -23.92 -16.90 4.01
C VAL A 69 -24.79 -15.98 4.84
N LEU A 70 -26.10 -16.25 4.89
CA LEU A 70 -27.16 -15.48 5.57
C LEU A 70 -26.87 -15.10 7.04
N THR A 71 -25.91 -14.22 7.27
CA THR A 71 -25.60 -13.47 8.48
C THR A 71 -24.60 -12.45 8.01
N ALA A 72 -25.06 -11.21 7.78
CA ALA A 72 -24.24 -10.09 7.33
C ALA A 72 -22.78 -10.26 7.74
N ALA A 73 -21.88 -10.41 6.76
CA ALA A 73 -20.43 -10.36 6.93
C ALA A 73 -20.18 -9.39 8.05
N SER A 74 -19.50 -9.83 9.11
CA SER A 74 -19.25 -8.91 10.21
C SER A 74 -18.61 -7.68 9.58
N GLU A 75 -19.09 -6.47 9.88
CA GLU A 75 -18.79 -5.26 9.06
C GLU A 75 -17.28 -5.03 8.85
N ASN A 76 -16.42 -5.64 9.67
CA ASN A 76 -14.97 -5.72 9.52
C ASN A 76 -14.47 -6.50 8.29
N GLU A 77 -15.13 -7.58 7.88
CA GLU A 77 -14.74 -8.40 6.71
C GLU A 77 -15.07 -7.68 5.40
N ARG A 78 -15.99 -6.70 5.43
CA ARG A 78 -16.41 -5.91 4.27
C ARG A 78 -15.29 -5.10 3.61
N PHE A 79 -14.21 -4.84 4.34
CA PHE A 79 -13.11 -4.01 3.86
C PHE A 79 -11.85 -4.81 3.49
N GLU A 80 -11.97 -6.13 3.33
CA GLU A 80 -10.87 -6.94 2.81
C GLU A 80 -10.53 -6.54 1.37
N ILE A 81 -9.23 -6.36 1.10
CA ILE A 81 -8.73 -5.96 -0.22
C ILE A 81 -9.08 -7.04 -1.27
N GLU A 82 -9.15 -8.31 -0.87
CA GLU A 82 -9.52 -9.44 -1.74
C GLU A 82 -10.88 -9.20 -2.44
N TRP A 83 -11.85 -8.61 -1.74
CA TRP A 83 -13.23 -8.41 -2.24
C TRP A 83 -13.31 -7.31 -3.33
N MET A 84 -12.20 -6.61 -3.55
CA MET A 84 -12.04 -5.66 -4.64
C MET A 84 -11.64 -6.35 -5.95
N PHE A 85 -11.10 -7.57 -5.88
CA PHE A 85 -10.71 -8.36 -7.05
C PHE A 85 -11.79 -9.36 -7.45
N HIS A 86 -12.46 -9.95 -6.47
CA HIS A 86 -13.48 -10.97 -6.66
C HIS A 86 -14.77 -10.61 -5.95
N ASN A 87 -15.87 -11.09 -6.51
CA ASN A 87 -17.17 -10.97 -5.91
C ASN A 87 -17.20 -11.81 -4.63
N PRO A 88 -17.44 -11.20 -3.46
CA PRO A 88 -17.40 -11.91 -2.17
C PRO A 88 -18.48 -12.99 -2.02
N THR A 89 -19.56 -12.93 -2.82
CA THR A 89 -20.65 -13.90 -2.76
C THR A 89 -20.36 -15.16 -3.58
N THR A 90 -19.67 -15.02 -4.71
CA THR A 90 -19.42 -16.12 -5.66
C THR A 90 -17.96 -16.56 -5.69
N GLY A 91 -17.05 -15.76 -5.15
CA GLY A 91 -15.60 -16.01 -5.18
C GLY A 91 -14.96 -15.84 -6.56
N ASP A 92 -15.67 -15.25 -7.52
CA ASP A 92 -15.22 -15.10 -8.91
C ASP A 92 -15.45 -13.66 -9.45
N ALA A 93 -15.22 -13.42 -10.74
CA ALA A 93 -15.41 -12.09 -11.34
C ALA A 93 -16.86 -11.80 -11.78
N THR A 94 -17.84 -12.63 -11.41
CA THR A 94 -19.23 -12.45 -11.87
C THR A 94 -19.89 -11.27 -11.17
N ARG A 95 -20.65 -10.46 -11.91
CA ARG A 95 -21.31 -9.27 -11.37
C ARG A 95 -22.65 -9.65 -10.72
N SER A 96 -22.89 -9.14 -9.51
CA SER A 96 -24.19 -9.23 -8.81
C SER A 96 -24.88 -7.86 -8.70
N PHE A 97 -24.50 -6.91 -9.56
CA PHE A 97 -25.00 -5.54 -9.55
C PHE A 97 -26.38 -5.38 -10.19
N ASP A 98 -27.32 -4.85 -9.41
CA ASP A 98 -28.63 -4.40 -9.88
C ASP A 98 -28.57 -2.94 -10.31
N LYS A 99 -28.73 -2.72 -11.62
CA LYS A 99 -28.70 -1.39 -12.24
C LYS A 99 -29.84 -0.48 -11.80
N ASN A 100 -30.97 -1.05 -11.36
CA ASN A 100 -32.15 -0.26 -10.98
C ASN A 100 -31.99 0.36 -9.60
N SER A 101 -31.49 -0.41 -8.64
CA SER A 101 -31.17 0.09 -7.29
C SER A 101 -29.81 0.79 -7.24
N GLY A 102 -28.92 0.53 -8.20
CA GLY A 102 -27.53 1.00 -8.16
C GLY A 102 -26.72 0.31 -7.07
N LEU A 103 -27.14 -0.89 -6.65
CA LEU A 103 -26.54 -1.64 -5.57
C LEU A 103 -26.07 -3.02 -6.05
N GLY A 104 -25.02 -3.52 -5.43
CA GLY A 104 -24.43 -4.83 -5.73
C GLY A 104 -22.94 -4.75 -6.02
N TRP A 105 -22.31 -5.91 -6.21
CA TRP A 105 -20.92 -5.94 -6.63
C TRP A 105 -20.83 -5.69 -8.14
N ASN A 106 -20.25 -4.56 -8.54
CA ASN A 106 -20.28 -4.04 -9.92
C ASN A 106 -19.10 -4.49 -10.80
N GLY A 107 -18.20 -5.30 -10.28
CA GLY A 107 -17.01 -5.76 -10.98
C GLY A 107 -15.77 -5.65 -10.09
N PRO A 108 -14.63 -6.16 -10.57
CA PRO A 108 -13.38 -5.91 -9.90
C PRO A 108 -13.13 -4.40 -9.85
N TYR A 109 -13.03 -3.86 -8.63
CA TYR A 109 -12.69 -2.47 -8.36
C TYR A 109 -11.18 -2.24 -8.45
N LEU A 110 -10.42 -3.34 -8.44
CA LEU A 110 -9.00 -3.41 -8.77
C LEU A 110 -8.80 -4.49 -9.83
N LEU A 111 -7.92 -4.24 -10.79
CA LEU A 111 -7.71 -5.13 -11.93
C LEU A 111 -6.49 -6.05 -11.76
N VAL A 112 -5.51 -5.63 -10.96
CA VAL A 112 -4.22 -6.31 -10.83
C VAL A 112 -3.86 -6.40 -9.36
N ALA A 113 -3.70 -7.62 -8.87
CA ALA A 113 -3.08 -7.88 -7.58
C ALA A 113 -1.56 -7.81 -7.73
N THR A 114 -0.89 -7.21 -6.76
CA THR A 114 0.58 -7.12 -6.72
C THR A 114 1.18 -7.98 -5.61
N SER A 115 0.35 -8.54 -4.73
CA SER A 115 0.81 -9.51 -3.73
C SER A 115 1.21 -10.84 -4.35
N ASN A 116 2.24 -11.46 -3.77
CA ASN A 116 2.71 -12.81 -4.10
C ASN A 116 2.12 -13.88 -3.16
N THR A 117 1.12 -13.52 -2.37
CA THR A 117 0.38 -14.41 -1.46
C THR A 117 -0.68 -15.21 -2.21
N SER A 118 -1.21 -16.26 -1.57
CA SER A 118 -2.30 -17.08 -2.14
C SER A 118 -3.61 -16.32 -2.32
N GLN A 119 -3.81 -15.22 -1.58
CA GLN A 119 -4.93 -14.29 -1.74
C GLN A 119 -4.49 -13.03 -2.50
N PRO A 120 -5.32 -12.51 -3.42
CA PRO A 120 -5.02 -11.31 -4.18
C PRO A 120 -5.07 -10.08 -3.28
N GLY A 121 -3.98 -9.31 -3.29
CA GLY A 121 -3.83 -8.09 -2.49
C GLY A 121 -2.93 -7.10 -3.21
N LEU A 122 -2.76 -5.94 -2.57
CA LEU A 122 -1.81 -4.92 -3.01
C LEU A 122 -0.62 -4.89 -2.05
N VAL A 123 0.57 -4.74 -2.61
CA VAL A 123 1.80 -4.46 -1.86
C VAL A 123 2.24 -3.02 -2.04
N ASP A 124 2.95 -2.50 -1.05
CA ASP A 124 3.67 -1.24 -1.14
C ASP A 124 4.97 -1.37 -1.95
N ALA A 125 5.69 -0.25 -2.10
CA ALA A 125 6.94 -0.21 -2.84
C ALA A 125 8.08 -1.02 -2.20
N TRP A 126 7.95 -1.39 -0.92
CA TRP A 126 8.87 -2.29 -0.21
C TRP A 126 8.42 -3.75 -0.27
N ASN A 127 7.43 -4.06 -1.13
CA ASN A 127 6.89 -5.39 -1.37
C ASN A 127 6.24 -6.01 -0.12
N ARG A 128 5.59 -5.18 0.71
CA ARG A 128 4.85 -5.59 1.91
C ARG A 128 3.35 -5.40 1.68
N PRO A 129 2.50 -6.29 2.19
CA PRO A 129 1.06 -6.18 1.98
C PRO A 129 0.49 -4.95 2.67
N LEU A 130 -0.38 -4.23 1.96
CA LEU A 130 -1.19 -3.16 2.55
C LEU A 130 -2.23 -3.75 3.50
N GLN A 131 -2.45 -3.08 4.63
CA GLN A 131 -3.40 -3.52 5.66
C GLN A 131 -4.55 -2.53 5.78
N VAL A 132 -5.77 -3.05 5.93
CA VAL A 132 -6.95 -2.21 6.15
C VAL A 132 -7.28 -2.23 7.64
N HIS A 133 -7.32 -1.04 8.24
CA HIS A 133 -7.76 -0.84 9.62
C HIS A 133 -9.17 -0.25 9.60
N TYR A 134 -10.14 -1.01 10.10
CA TYR A 134 -11.49 -0.52 10.35
C TYR A 134 -11.62 -0.10 11.81
N VAL A 135 -11.61 1.21 12.02
CA VAL A 135 -11.64 1.80 13.35
C VAL A 135 -13.08 1.93 13.82
N ASN A 136 -13.37 1.32 14.97
CA ASN A 136 -14.66 1.38 15.65
C ASN A 136 -15.86 1.00 14.75
N PRO A 137 -16.06 -0.31 14.48
CA PRO A 137 -17.12 -0.78 13.61
C PRO A 137 -18.53 -0.35 14.02
N ALA A 138 -18.76 -0.10 15.31
CA ALA A 138 -20.07 0.23 15.84
C ALA A 138 -20.55 1.66 15.53
N ASP A 139 -19.69 2.54 15.00
CA ASP A 139 -20.10 3.91 14.67
C ASP A 139 -20.96 3.97 13.39
N SER A 140 -21.85 4.94 13.31
CA SER A 140 -22.60 5.31 12.12
C SER A 140 -21.73 5.88 11.01
N LEU A 141 -20.62 6.55 11.38
CA LEU A 141 -19.61 7.03 10.46
C LEU A 141 -18.42 6.07 10.51
N LYS A 142 -18.20 5.33 9.43
CA LYS A 142 -17.14 4.31 9.39
C LYS A 142 -15.79 4.99 9.16
N ASP A 143 -14.88 4.88 10.13
CA ASP A 143 -13.51 5.35 10.02
C ASP A 143 -12.64 4.18 9.54
N VAL A 144 -12.33 4.18 8.24
CA VAL A 144 -11.52 3.13 7.61
C VAL A 144 -10.24 3.77 7.11
N ARG A 145 -9.12 3.09 7.27
CA ARG A 145 -7.85 3.51 6.67
C ARG A 145 -7.12 2.32 6.09
N VAL A 146 -6.32 2.58 5.07
CA VAL A 146 -5.36 1.62 4.54
C VAL A 146 -3.97 2.09 4.92
N VAL A 147 -3.15 1.17 5.43
CA VAL A 147 -1.82 1.42 5.99
C VAL A 147 -0.78 0.57 5.26
N SER A 148 0.36 1.19 4.97
CA SER A 148 1.63 0.55 4.62
C SER A 148 2.59 0.69 5.80
N ALA A 149 3.36 -0.36 6.06
CA ALA A 149 4.34 -0.45 7.15
C ALA A 149 5.63 0.36 6.90
N GLY A 150 5.61 1.29 5.94
CA GLY A 150 6.72 2.20 5.67
C GLY A 150 8.02 1.49 5.28
N GLU A 151 9.13 2.11 5.62
CA GLU A 151 10.49 1.64 5.35
C GLU A 151 10.91 0.53 6.33
N ASN A 152 10.53 0.66 7.61
CA ASN A 152 10.93 -0.24 8.69
C ASN A 152 10.21 -1.61 8.64
N GLY A 153 9.04 -1.69 7.99
CA GLY A 153 8.26 -2.91 7.82
C GLY A 153 7.42 -3.32 9.02
N VAL A 154 7.26 -2.43 9.97
CA VAL A 154 6.50 -2.59 11.21
C VAL A 154 5.39 -1.56 11.19
N ILE A 155 4.15 -2.04 11.29
CA ILE A 155 2.99 -1.15 11.41
C ILE A 155 3.02 -0.51 12.80
N ASP A 156 3.31 0.79 12.83
CA ASP A 156 3.31 1.63 14.03
C ASP A 156 1.89 2.12 14.37
N ILE A 157 1.06 2.34 13.35
CA ILE A 157 -0.30 2.89 13.51
C ILE A 157 -1.19 1.91 14.28
N PRO A 158 -1.66 2.29 15.48
CA PRO A 158 -2.49 1.40 16.30
C PRO A 158 -3.88 1.21 15.70
N ALA A 159 -4.23 -0.03 15.34
CA ALA A 159 -5.44 -0.42 14.61
C ALA A 159 -6.77 0.09 15.21
N ASN A 160 -6.82 0.36 16.52
CA ASN A 160 -8.02 0.73 17.26
C ASN A 160 -8.12 2.23 17.62
N VAL A 161 -7.16 3.06 17.22
CA VAL A 161 -7.19 4.51 17.48
C VAL A 161 -7.85 5.24 16.31
N ALA A 162 -8.78 6.17 16.59
CA ALA A 162 -9.42 7.00 15.58
C ALA A 162 -8.39 7.75 14.72
N THR A 163 -8.64 7.87 13.41
CA THR A 163 -7.72 8.56 12.49
C THR A 163 -7.47 10.01 12.94
N SER A 164 -8.49 10.69 13.46
CA SER A 164 -8.36 12.06 13.98
C SER A 164 -7.53 12.19 15.25
N ALA A 165 -7.24 11.08 15.93
CA ALA A 165 -6.43 11.03 17.15
C ALA A 165 -4.98 10.57 16.90
N LEU A 166 -4.62 10.30 15.63
CA LEU A 166 -3.24 9.94 15.29
C LEU A 166 -2.32 11.13 15.46
N THR A 167 -1.13 10.85 16.00
CA THR A 167 -0.04 11.81 16.20
C THR A 167 1.15 11.40 15.32
N PRO A 168 2.07 12.31 15.00
CA PRO A 168 3.29 11.94 14.26
C PRO A 168 4.06 10.79 14.92
N SER A 169 4.10 10.76 16.25
CA SER A 169 4.75 9.68 17.03
C SER A 169 4.04 8.33 16.94
N SER A 170 2.73 8.30 16.72
CA SER A 170 1.98 7.04 16.53
C SER A 170 1.89 6.61 15.08
N ILE A 171 2.36 7.45 14.14
CA ILE A 171 2.43 7.13 12.72
C ILE A 171 3.82 6.58 12.39
N GLY A 172 4.89 7.14 12.98
CA GLY A 172 6.25 6.71 12.65
C GLY A 172 6.54 6.97 11.17
N ASP A 173 7.05 5.96 10.48
CA ASP A 173 7.26 5.94 9.03
C ASP A 173 6.10 5.32 8.24
N ASP A 174 5.01 4.92 8.91
CA ASP A 174 3.84 4.38 8.22
C ASP A 174 3.22 5.41 7.26
N LEU A 175 2.78 4.89 6.13
CA LEU A 175 2.00 5.65 5.16
C LEU A 175 0.56 5.17 5.22
N TYR A 176 -0.39 6.10 5.28
CA TYR A 176 -1.79 5.73 5.28
C TYR A 176 -2.64 6.69 4.47
N VAL A 177 -3.80 6.18 4.05
CA VAL A 177 -4.90 6.97 3.52
C VAL A 177 -6.15 6.66 4.33
N ALA A 178 -6.88 7.69 4.72
CA ALA A 178 -8.08 7.56 5.53
C ALA A 178 -9.35 7.83 4.71
N LEU A 179 -10.42 7.17 5.09
CA LEU A 179 -11.73 7.21 4.48
C LEU A 179 -12.78 7.34 5.58
N ARG A 180 -13.68 8.30 5.41
CA ARG A 180 -14.89 8.40 6.23
C ARG A 180 -16.07 7.99 5.37
N LEU A 181 -16.65 6.84 5.68
CA LEU A 181 -17.75 6.26 4.92
C LEU A 181 -19.08 6.43 5.67
N ARG A 182 -20.14 6.65 4.91
CA ARG A 182 -21.52 6.90 5.39
C ARG A 182 -22.51 6.13 4.53
#